data_AF-A3JU67-F1
#
_entry.id   AF-A3JU67-F1
#
_cell.length_a   1.000
_cell.length_b   1.000
_cell.length_c   1.000
_cell.angle_alpha   90.00
_cell.angle_beta   90.00
_cell.angle_gamma   90.00
#
_symmetry.space_group_name_H-M   'P 1'
#
loop_
_entity.id
_entity.type
_entity.pdbx_description
1 polymer ?
#
loop_
_entity_poly.entity_id
_entity_poly.type
_entity_poly.pdbx_seq_one_letter_code
_entity_poly.pdbx_strand_id
1 'polypeptide(L)'
;MIITDISSCVLPDGDALARDLPGSVEELGEDFVAKYDSKTLFYDVFYYRDGPLKKVIAIGPTLRKTLRVFLKSAEITIDGLPVQMIETSPNKRFCQLEFEVPTTTPKVLSIRHEQFNADIPINLPSLRDFAGTRAITTLSKNNRLNWIED
;
A
#
# COMPACT_ATOMS: atom_id res chain seq x y z
N MET A 1 -11.30 -4.91 -21.23
CA MET A 1 -10.31 -4.59 -20.18
C MET A 1 -11.03 -3.80 -19.09
N ILE A 2 -10.96 -4.21 -17.83
CA ILE A 2 -11.50 -3.44 -16.69
C ILE A 2 -10.33 -2.65 -16.11
N ILE A 3 -10.47 -1.33 -16.02
CA ILE A 3 -9.51 -0.44 -15.36
C ILE A 3 -10.10 -0.03 -14.02
N THR A 4 -9.32 -0.19 -12.95
CA THR A 4 -9.72 0.15 -11.59
C THR A 4 -8.72 1.12 -10.99
N ASP A 5 -9.20 2.14 -10.31
CA ASP A 5 -8.34 3.07 -9.60
C ASP A 5 -7.73 2.43 -8.35
N ILE A 6 -6.50 2.82 -8.04
CA ILE A 6 -5.79 2.39 -6.83
C ILE A 6 -5.46 3.60 -5.96
N SER A 7 -5.58 3.42 -4.65
CA SER A 7 -5.22 4.40 -3.63
C SER A 7 -3.79 4.18 -3.17
N SER A 8 -2.83 4.44 -4.05
CA SER A 8 -1.41 4.28 -3.73
C SER A 8 -0.88 5.43 -2.87
N CYS A 9 0.14 5.15 -2.07
CA CYS A 9 0.86 6.17 -1.30
C CYS A 9 2.35 6.08 -1.60
N VAL A 10 2.95 7.20 -1.99
CA VAL A 10 4.37 7.31 -2.33
C VAL A 10 4.97 8.42 -1.47
N LEU A 11 6.08 8.11 -0.82
CA LEU A 11 6.87 9.06 -0.06
C LEU A 11 7.48 10.09 -1.01
N PRO A 12 7.55 11.38 -0.65
CA PRO A 12 8.11 12.39 -1.51
C PRO A 12 9.63 12.18 -1.71
N ASP A 13 10.10 12.67 -2.85
CA ASP A 13 11.52 12.72 -3.16
C ASP A 13 12.23 13.74 -2.26
N GLY A 14 13.49 13.47 -1.91
CA GLY A 14 14.29 14.33 -1.02
C GLY A 14 14.14 14.05 0.48
N ASP A 15 13.08 13.38 0.92
CA ASP A 15 12.94 12.98 2.32
C ASP A 15 13.87 11.82 2.70
N ALA A 16 14.38 11.87 3.92
CA ALA A 16 15.21 10.80 4.51
C ALA A 16 14.44 9.49 4.69
N LEU A 17 13.10 9.55 4.74
CA LEU A 17 12.25 8.37 4.86
C LEU A 17 12.21 7.61 3.53
N ALA A 18 12.61 6.33 3.58
CA ALA A 18 12.64 5.43 2.45
C ALA A 18 12.49 3.97 2.89
N ARG A 19 12.18 3.11 1.93
CA ARG A 19 12.19 1.66 2.12
C ARG A 19 13.62 1.16 2.27
N ASP A 20 13.84 0.26 3.22
CA ASP A 20 15.10 -0.49 3.28
C ASP A 20 15.24 -1.39 2.05
N LEU A 21 16.48 -1.59 1.59
CA LEU A 21 16.79 -2.59 0.57
C LEU A 21 16.50 -4.01 1.10
N PRO A 22 16.14 -4.95 0.20
CA PRO A 22 15.84 -6.31 0.61
C PRO A 22 17.06 -7.14 1.04
N GLY A 23 18.27 -6.71 0.66
CA GLY A 23 19.57 -7.31 0.91
C GLY A 23 20.69 -6.26 0.77
N SER A 24 21.96 -6.68 0.79
CA SER A 24 23.09 -5.77 0.65
C SER A 24 23.28 -5.33 -0.82
N VAL A 25 24.07 -4.27 -1.04
CA VAL A 25 24.38 -3.80 -2.40
C VAL A 25 25.17 -4.85 -3.18
N GLU A 26 26.05 -5.59 -2.51
CA GLU A 26 26.87 -6.66 -3.11
C GLU A 26 26.02 -7.84 -3.56
N GLU A 27 24.99 -8.21 -2.79
CA GLU A 27 24.08 -9.31 -3.13
C GLU A 27 23.13 -8.95 -4.28
N LEU A 28 22.69 -7.69 -4.32
CA LEU A 28 21.68 -7.21 -5.26
C LEU A 28 22.29 -6.70 -6.58
N GLY A 29 23.52 -6.22 -6.54
CA GLY A 29 24.19 -5.51 -7.62
C GLY A 29 23.72 -4.05 -7.77
N GLU A 30 24.62 -3.21 -8.27
CA GLU A 30 24.38 -1.77 -8.43
C GLU A 30 23.18 -1.47 -9.34
N ASP A 31 23.02 -2.25 -10.42
CA ASP A 31 21.91 -2.10 -11.36
C ASP A 31 20.53 -2.29 -10.72
N PHE A 32 20.41 -3.24 -9.79
CA PHE A 32 19.16 -3.45 -9.06
C PHE A 32 18.90 -2.29 -8.10
N VAL A 33 19.92 -1.91 -7.33
CA VAL A 33 19.82 -0.83 -6.35
C VAL A 33 19.44 0.49 -7.03
N ALA A 34 20.01 0.80 -8.18
CA ALA A 34 19.70 1.99 -8.96
C ALA A 34 18.24 2.03 -9.46
N LYS A 35 17.62 0.86 -9.67
CA LYS A 35 16.23 0.72 -10.14
C LYS A 35 15.24 0.44 -9.02
N TYR A 36 15.71 0.30 -7.78
CA TYR A 36 14.87 -0.06 -6.66
C TYR A 36 13.90 1.08 -6.32
N ASP A 37 12.62 0.75 -6.29
CA ASP A 37 11.61 1.66 -5.75
C ASP A 37 11.78 1.78 -4.23
N SER A 38 12.39 2.88 -3.81
CA SER A 38 12.64 3.20 -2.41
C SER A 38 11.52 4.02 -1.76
N LYS A 39 10.48 4.42 -2.52
CA LYS A 39 9.53 5.47 -2.10
C LYS A 39 8.09 5.01 -1.96
N THR A 40 7.66 3.92 -2.59
CA THR A 40 6.26 3.45 -2.41
C THR A 40 6.00 2.97 -0.98
N LEU A 41 5.05 3.58 -0.27
CA LEU A 41 4.59 3.14 1.04
C LEU A 41 3.44 2.13 0.92
N PHE A 42 2.44 2.44 0.09
CA PHE A 42 1.31 1.54 -0.22
C PHE A 42 1.09 1.43 -1.72
N TYR A 43 0.85 0.21 -2.19
CA TYR A 43 0.35 -0.05 -3.53
C TYR A 43 -1.13 0.34 -3.64
N ASP A 44 -1.93 0.02 -2.62
CA ASP A 44 -3.35 0.32 -2.58
C ASP A 44 -3.87 0.35 -1.13
N VAL A 45 -4.96 1.09 -0.91
CA VAL A 45 -5.70 1.19 0.34
C VAL A 45 -7.19 1.07 0.05
N PHE A 46 -7.82 0.02 0.57
CA PHE A 46 -9.22 -0.29 0.26
C PHE A 46 -10.00 -0.81 1.46
N TYR A 47 -11.32 -0.70 1.37
CA TYR A 47 -12.25 -1.15 2.39
C TYR A 47 -12.79 -2.56 2.09
N TYR A 48 -12.34 -3.54 2.84
CA TYR A 48 -12.83 -4.91 2.76
C TYR A 48 -14.11 -5.09 3.60
N ARG A 49 -15.23 -5.32 2.90
CA ARG A 49 -16.58 -5.36 3.47
C ARG A 49 -17.30 -6.71 3.39
N ASP A 50 -16.70 -7.69 2.72
CA ASP A 50 -17.34 -8.98 2.41
C ASP A 50 -17.01 -10.09 3.45
N GLY A 51 -16.38 -9.73 4.58
CA GLY A 51 -16.08 -10.63 5.70
C GLY A 51 -16.92 -10.35 6.96
N PRO A 52 -16.84 -11.23 7.99
CA PRO A 52 -17.56 -11.04 9.26
C PRO A 52 -17.07 -9.80 10.03
N LEU A 53 -15.81 -9.42 9.81
CA LEU A 53 -15.21 -8.19 10.29
C LEU A 53 -14.89 -7.28 9.10
N LYS A 54 -15.36 -6.04 9.20
CA LYS A 54 -15.09 -4.96 8.24
C LYS A 54 -13.75 -4.33 8.57
N LYS A 55 -12.89 -4.18 7.58
CA LYS A 55 -11.55 -3.64 7.77
C LYS A 55 -11.09 -2.81 6.59
N VAL A 56 -10.27 -1.82 6.88
CA VAL A 56 -9.44 -1.16 5.87
C VAL A 56 -8.14 -1.93 5.76
N ILE A 57 -7.72 -2.19 4.53
CA ILE A 57 -6.48 -2.90 4.23
C ILE A 57 -5.60 -1.96 3.42
N ALA A 58 -4.42 -1.66 3.93
CA ALA A 58 -3.36 -1.03 3.17
C ALA A 58 -2.33 -2.09 2.77
N ILE A 59 -2.16 -2.33 1.47
CA ILE A 59 -1.18 -3.29 0.95
C ILE A 59 0.05 -2.51 0.48
N GLY A 60 1.23 -2.97 0.87
CA GLY A 60 2.49 -2.32 0.52
C GLY A 60 3.65 -3.31 0.38
N PRO A 61 4.84 -2.81 -0.01
CA PRO A 61 6.06 -3.60 0.06
C PRO A 61 6.32 -4.09 1.48
N THR A 62 7.12 -5.14 1.62
CA THR A 62 7.50 -5.67 2.94
C THR A 62 7.98 -4.56 3.87
N LEU A 63 7.30 -4.41 5.01
CA LEU A 63 7.63 -3.40 5.99
C LEU A 63 8.91 -3.80 6.73
N ARG A 64 10.03 -3.17 6.38
CA ARG A 64 11.32 -3.38 7.04
C ARG A 64 11.54 -2.35 8.14
N LYS A 65 12.73 -2.36 8.76
CA LYS A 65 13.05 -1.60 9.98
C LYS A 65 12.61 -0.14 9.90
N THR A 66 13.00 0.58 8.86
CA THR A 66 12.79 2.03 8.74
C THR A 66 11.30 2.37 8.68
N LEU A 67 10.57 1.80 7.72
CA LEU A 67 9.15 2.08 7.58
C LEU A 67 8.29 1.47 8.70
N ARG A 68 8.72 0.36 9.31
CA ARG A 68 8.02 -0.22 10.47
C ARG A 68 8.11 0.68 11.69
N VAL A 69 9.28 1.23 11.97
CA VAL A 69 9.47 2.17 13.08
C VAL A 69 8.65 3.44 12.84
N PHE A 70 8.72 3.99 11.63
CA PHE A 70 7.93 5.14 11.21
C PHE A 70 6.41 4.90 11.42
N LEU A 71 5.84 3.84 10.85
CA LEU A 71 4.40 3.60 10.96
C LEU A 71 3.93 3.30 12.39
N LYS A 72 4.78 2.69 13.23
CA LYS A 72 4.45 2.44 14.64
C LYS A 72 4.52 3.69 15.52
N SER A 73 5.20 4.73 15.08
CA SER A 73 5.32 6.00 15.80
C SER A 73 4.41 7.09 15.24
N ALA A 74 3.87 6.90 14.03
CA ALA A 74 2.89 7.79 13.44
C ALA A 74 1.52 7.71 14.14
N GLU A 75 0.81 8.83 14.16
CA GLU A 75 -0.62 8.85 14.46
C GLU A 75 -1.37 8.41 13.20
N ILE A 76 -2.17 7.35 13.34
CA ILE A 76 -2.97 6.79 12.24
C ILE A 76 -4.44 6.92 12.59
N THR A 77 -5.19 7.58 11.72
CA THR A 77 -6.64 7.74 11.86
C THR A 77 -7.37 7.34 10.59
N ILE A 78 -8.63 6.92 10.73
CA ILE A 78 -9.56 6.74 9.62
C ILE A 78 -10.73 7.68 9.83
N ASP A 79 -10.97 8.55 8.84
CA ASP A 79 -11.97 9.63 8.93
C ASP A 79 -11.84 10.47 10.22
N GLY A 80 -10.59 10.68 10.68
CA GLY A 80 -10.27 11.43 11.90
C GLY A 80 -10.39 10.63 13.20
N LEU A 81 -10.80 9.36 13.17
CA LEU A 81 -10.86 8.49 14.35
C LEU A 81 -9.58 7.66 14.50
N PRO A 82 -8.93 7.65 15.67
CA PRO A 82 -7.78 6.77 15.92
C PRO A 82 -8.15 5.30 15.71
N VAL A 83 -7.25 4.55 15.05
CA VAL A 83 -7.45 3.13 14.76
C VAL A 83 -6.25 2.31 15.20
N GLN A 84 -6.53 1.07 15.59
CA GLN A 84 -5.46 0.10 15.84
C GLN A 84 -4.97 -0.46 14.51
N MET A 85 -3.64 -0.45 14.33
CA MET A 85 -2.96 -1.05 13.19
C MET A 85 -2.52 -2.47 13.54
N ILE A 86 -2.91 -3.43 12.70
CA ILE A 86 -2.41 -4.81 12.76
C ILE A 86 -1.56 -5.06 11.51
N GLU A 87 -0.27 -5.31 11.71
CA GLU A 87 0.63 -5.70 10.62
C GLU A 87 0.53 -7.21 10.38
N THR A 88 0.17 -7.61 9.16
CA THR A 88 0.22 -9.00 8.70
C THR A 88 1.18 -9.11 7.52
N SER A 89 1.92 -10.21 7.45
CA SER A 89 2.88 -10.48 6.37
C SER A 89 2.61 -11.87 5.81
N PRO A 90 1.65 -12.01 4.89
CA PRO A 90 1.25 -13.31 4.36
C PRO A 90 2.38 -14.00 3.59
N ASN A 91 3.38 -13.25 3.09
CA ASN A 91 4.63 -13.79 2.55
C ASN A 91 5.76 -12.73 2.62
N LYS A 92 6.93 -13.05 2.06
CA LYS A 92 8.12 -12.20 2.09
C LYS A 92 8.12 -11.01 1.11
N ARG A 93 7.14 -10.92 0.20
CA ARG A 93 7.11 -9.94 -0.91
C ARG A 93 6.28 -8.70 -0.61
N PHE A 94 5.27 -8.80 0.25
CA PHE A 94 4.40 -7.70 0.61
C PHE A 94 3.92 -7.83 2.05
N CYS A 95 3.51 -6.71 2.65
CA CYS A 95 2.77 -6.70 3.90
C CYS A 95 1.36 -6.15 3.69
N GLN A 96 0.48 -6.44 4.65
CA GLN A 96 -0.82 -5.81 4.76
C GLN A 96 -0.91 -5.17 6.15
N LEU A 97 -1.44 -3.96 6.18
CA LEU A 97 -1.84 -3.31 7.41
C LEU A 97 -3.36 -3.34 7.47
N GLU A 98 -3.88 -3.96 8.52
CA GLU A 98 -5.31 -4.08 8.75
C GLU A 98 -5.73 -3.11 9.84
N PHE A 99 -6.82 -2.40 9.59
CA PHE A 99 -7.44 -1.47 10.52
C PHE A 99 -8.90 -1.85 10.68
N GLU A 100 -9.30 -2.23 11.89
CA GLU A 100 -10.72 -2.44 12.20
C GLU A 100 -11.44 -1.09 12.18
N VAL A 101 -12.63 -1.05 11.57
CA VAL A 101 -13.42 0.18 11.43
C VAL A 101 -14.85 -0.02 11.91
N PRO A 102 -15.34 0.83 12.84
CA PRO A 102 -16.72 0.78 13.29
C PRO A 102 -17.69 1.48 12.32
N THR A 103 -17.17 2.30 11.40
CA THR A 103 -17.95 3.15 10.51
C THR A 103 -18.53 2.40 9.32
N THR A 104 -19.68 2.87 8.84
CA THR A 104 -20.27 2.41 7.57
C THR A 104 -19.61 3.14 6.40
N THR A 105 -18.61 2.49 5.80
CA THR A 105 -17.84 2.92 4.61
C THR A 105 -16.81 4.03 4.90
N PRO A 106 -15.59 3.66 5.30
CA PRO A 106 -14.51 4.61 5.55
C PRO A 106 -14.05 5.28 4.26
N LYS A 107 -13.58 6.53 4.35
CA LYS A 107 -13.22 7.33 3.16
C LYS A 107 -11.74 7.70 3.08
N VAL A 108 -11.10 8.02 4.20
CA VAL A 108 -9.71 8.50 4.23
C VAL A 108 -8.92 7.82 5.34
N LEU A 109 -7.77 7.25 4.97
CA LEU A 109 -6.72 6.84 5.91
C LEU A 109 -5.72 7.99 6.04
N SER A 110 -5.55 8.51 7.24
CA SER A 110 -4.64 9.62 7.52
C SER A 110 -3.43 9.13 8.32
N ILE A 111 -2.24 9.51 7.88
CA ILE A 111 -0.97 9.31 8.59
C ILE A 111 -0.45 10.68 8.99
N ARG A 112 -0.10 10.86 10.26
CA ARG A 112 0.55 12.06 10.77
C ARG A 112 1.83 11.72 11.52
N HIS A 113 2.93 12.33 11.13
CA HIS A 113 4.25 12.16 11.72
C HIS A 113 5.15 13.35 11.36
N GLU A 114 6.17 13.63 12.16
CA GLU A 114 7.11 14.75 11.91
C GLU A 114 7.82 14.64 10.54
N GLN A 115 8.07 13.41 10.08
CA GLN A 115 8.78 13.13 8.84
C GLN A 115 7.87 13.05 7.61
N PHE A 116 6.58 12.74 7.77
CA PHE A 116 5.68 12.51 6.64
C PHE A 116 4.22 12.56 7.08
N ASN A 117 3.39 13.23 6.27
CA ASN A 117 1.95 13.30 6.45
C ASN A 117 1.26 12.92 5.15
N ALA A 118 0.19 12.14 5.23
CA ALA A 118 -0.60 11.77 4.06
C ALA A 118 -2.06 11.58 4.40
N ASP A 119 -2.92 11.95 3.44
CA ASP A 119 -4.33 11.59 3.41
C ASP A 119 -4.54 10.72 2.18
N ILE A 120 -4.87 9.45 2.42
CA ILE A 120 -4.97 8.42 1.39
C ILE A 120 -6.45 8.07 1.24
N PRO A 121 -7.06 8.26 0.05
CA PRO A 121 -8.44 7.85 -0.16
C PRO A 121 -8.58 6.34 0.01
N ILE A 122 -9.72 5.87 0.52
CA ILE A 122 -9.99 4.44 0.69
C ILE A 122 -10.95 4.00 -0.40
N ASN A 123 -10.46 3.15 -1.30
CA ASN A 123 -11.26 2.64 -2.41
C ASN A 123 -12.15 1.47 -1.99
N LEU A 124 -13.18 1.19 -2.79
CA LEU A 124 -13.92 -0.06 -2.70
C LEU A 124 -13.26 -1.12 -3.59
N PRO A 125 -13.11 -2.36 -3.11
CA PRO A 125 -12.55 -3.42 -3.92
C PRO A 125 -13.51 -3.81 -5.06
N SER A 126 -13.00 -3.89 -6.28
CA SER A 126 -13.74 -4.33 -7.48
C SER A 126 -13.91 -5.86 -7.57
N LEU A 127 -13.88 -6.59 -6.45
CA LEU A 127 -13.88 -8.06 -6.44
C LEU A 127 -15.11 -8.66 -7.15
N ARG A 128 -16.26 -7.98 -7.07
CA ARG A 128 -17.50 -8.40 -7.72
C ARG A 128 -17.40 -8.40 -9.24
N ASP A 129 -16.60 -7.50 -9.79
CA ASP A 129 -16.44 -7.35 -11.24
C ASP A 129 -15.69 -8.55 -11.86
N PHE A 130 -14.98 -9.31 -11.03
CA PHE A 130 -14.24 -10.51 -11.43
C PHE A 130 -14.88 -11.81 -10.94
N ALA A 131 -16.02 -11.76 -10.26
CA ALA A 131 -16.67 -12.93 -9.68
C ALA A 131 -17.06 -13.95 -10.76
N GLY A 132 -16.71 -15.22 -10.54
CA GLY A 132 -17.00 -16.31 -11.49
C GLY A 132 -16.11 -16.33 -12.74
N THR A 133 -15.11 -15.47 -12.83
CA THR A 133 -14.17 -15.41 -13.95
C THR A 133 -12.83 -16.07 -13.61
N ARG A 134 -12.14 -16.59 -14.64
CA ARG A 134 -10.71 -16.90 -14.52
C ARG A 134 -9.93 -15.62 -14.86
N ALA A 135 -9.61 -14.84 -13.83
CA ALA A 135 -8.90 -13.58 -14.01
C ALA A 135 -7.37 -13.76 -13.88
N ILE A 136 -6.62 -13.07 -14.73
CA ILE A 136 -5.19 -12.79 -14.55
C ILE A 136 -5.09 -11.28 -14.30
N THR A 137 -4.47 -10.88 -13.20
CA THR A 137 -4.28 -9.47 -12.84
C THR A 137 -2.82 -9.08 -13.02
N THR A 138 -2.60 -7.86 -13.52
CA THR A 138 -1.26 -7.26 -13.66
C THR A 138 -1.31 -5.83 -13.16
N LEU A 139 -0.35 -5.44 -12.34
CA LEU A 139 -0.18 -4.06 -11.89
C LEU A 139 1.02 -3.45 -12.63
N SER A 140 0.78 -2.40 -13.40
CA SER A 140 1.81 -1.67 -14.14
C SER A 140 1.83 -0.21 -13.68
N LYS A 141 2.93 0.22 -13.07
CA LYS A 141 3.10 1.59 -12.56
C LYS A 141 4.14 2.31 -13.42
N ASN A 142 3.80 3.48 -13.94
CA ASN A 142 4.69 4.37 -14.71
C ASN A 142 5.29 3.79 -16.01
N ASN A 143 4.77 2.67 -16.52
CA ASN A 143 5.18 2.18 -17.83
C ASN A 143 4.39 2.88 -18.94
N ARG A 144 5.08 3.31 -19.99
CA ARG A 144 4.42 3.71 -21.24
C ARG A 144 3.70 2.50 -21.80
N LEU A 145 2.38 2.60 -22.00
CA LEU A 145 1.52 1.50 -22.46
C LEU A 145 1.61 1.27 -23.98
N ASN A 146 2.64 1.81 -24.63
CA ASN A 146 2.86 1.73 -26.08
C ASN A 146 2.97 0.29 -26.63
N TRP A 147 3.00 -0.71 -25.75
CA TRP A 147 3.09 -2.13 -26.08
C TRP A 147 1.73 -2.85 -26.05
N ILE A 148 0.66 -2.18 -25.61
CA ILE A 148 -0.72 -2.67 -25.66
C ILE A 148 -1.44 -1.91 -26.77
N GLU A 149 -1.47 -2.48 -27.98
CA GLU A 149 -2.30 -2.03 -29.10
C GLU A 149 -3.16 -3.21 -29.55
N ASP A 150 -4.39 -2.93 -30.00
CA ASP A 150 -5.37 -3.94 -30.48
C ASP A 150 -5.00 -4.49 -31.87
#